data_AF-A0A3P7Q921-F1
#
_entry.id   AF-A0A3P7Q921-F1
#
_cell.length_a   1.000
_cell.length_b   1.000
_cell.length_c   1.000
_cell.angle_alpha   90.00
_cell.angle_beta   90.00
_cell.angle_gamma   90.00
#
_symmetry.space_group_name_H-M   'P 1'
#
loop_
_entity.id
_entity.type
_entity.pdbx_description
1 polymer ?
#
loop_
_entity_poly.entity_id
_entity_poly.type
_entity_poly.pdbx_seq_one_letter_code
_entity_poly.pdbx_strand_id
1 'polypeptide(L)'
;MIQIYFRTLFNILLQSDLCKVRALDLVERATTSIWPGTTISLLKFPVMNPTPLRLELRRRRLLKFRSWLMKERRLSRDILKETGDSKYVTLHAYVDNTFKDMDEKTRPVAPSNLAYLSNEKMFINTEQKLRDIKKRSWTLDHEAFAKGKWCYDTPGTVNNEQVLNIFTLDELIAILPKKMMVPRTFVVKPNETLLIAGIARIDFLELTADERGPTFLSVFANDSLPVNVMKTCEVKAFFERYWGSPALVVPFGSTKRLSDFPEMKSQKISFDSNGLEIGCADVIFSSIGWVCVTAPKSKIRLEAYTPGGRGLSLRVPPILPLCASNRGPRIVGTAAYKVKRVKLPVNMTRKWKKRNLKEN
;
A
#
# COMPACT_ATOMS: atom_id res chain seq x y z
N MET A 1 8.75 -1.24 4.58
CA MET A 1 7.60 -0.37 4.23
C MET A 1 6.23 -1.01 4.54
N ILE A 2 6.00 -2.32 4.36
CA ILE A 2 4.82 -3.02 4.94
C ILE A 2 4.68 -2.71 6.44
N GLN A 3 5.81 -2.70 7.12
CA GLN A 3 5.95 -2.30 8.52
C GLN A 3 5.54 -0.84 8.82
N ILE A 4 5.77 0.08 7.88
CA ILE A 4 5.31 1.47 8.01
C ILE A 4 3.78 1.49 7.89
N TYR A 5 3.21 0.78 6.93
CA TYR A 5 1.76 0.67 6.75
C TYR A 5 1.08 0.04 7.97
N PHE A 6 1.62 -1.06 8.48
CA PHE A 6 1.07 -1.71 9.68
C PHE A 6 1.17 -0.82 10.91
N ARG A 7 2.35 -0.22 11.17
CA ARG A 7 2.52 0.77 12.22
C ARG A 7 1.52 1.91 12.10
N THR A 8 1.36 2.47 10.90
CA THR A 8 0.40 3.55 10.66
C THR A 8 -1.03 3.09 10.90
N LEU A 9 -1.41 1.89 10.45
CA LEU A 9 -2.76 1.37 10.64
C LEU A 9 -3.05 1.12 12.12
N PHE A 10 -2.17 0.46 12.85
CA PHE A 10 -2.34 0.20 14.28
C PHE A 10 -2.42 1.51 15.07
N ASN A 11 -1.52 2.47 14.81
CA ASN A 11 -1.56 3.77 15.47
C ASN A 11 -2.82 4.59 15.10
N ILE A 12 -3.30 4.48 13.86
CA ILE A 12 -4.58 5.07 13.43
C ILE A 12 -5.75 4.45 14.17
N LEU A 13 -5.78 3.12 14.30
CA LEU A 13 -6.84 2.42 15.03
C LEU A 13 -6.81 2.74 16.53
N LEU A 14 -5.61 2.81 17.11
CA LEU A 14 -5.41 3.26 18.48
C LEU A 14 -5.97 4.67 18.65
N GLN A 15 -5.71 5.61 17.74
CA GLN A 15 -6.23 6.97 17.84
C GLN A 15 -7.73 7.12 17.45
N SER A 16 -8.38 6.08 16.96
CA SER A 16 -9.75 6.14 16.49
C SER A 16 -10.79 5.96 17.61
N ASP A 17 -12.07 6.16 17.27
CA ASP A 17 -13.23 5.74 18.09
C ASP A 17 -13.25 4.23 18.44
N LEU A 18 -12.37 3.41 17.87
CA LEU A 18 -12.28 1.99 18.23
C LEU A 18 -11.61 1.78 19.58
N CYS A 19 -10.64 2.63 19.95
CA CYS A 19 -9.91 2.49 21.21
C CYS A 19 -10.66 3.19 22.36
N LYS A 20 -10.60 2.62 23.56
CA LYS A 20 -11.07 3.33 24.76
C LYS A 20 -10.20 4.57 25.00
N VAL A 21 -10.84 5.73 25.13
CA VAL A 21 -10.17 7.04 25.28
C VAL A 21 -9.10 7.06 26.37
N ARG A 22 -9.40 6.47 27.53
CA ARG A 22 -8.48 6.43 28.67
C ARG A 22 -7.23 5.59 28.42
N ALA A 23 -7.22 4.73 27.42
CA ALA A 23 -6.06 3.91 27.06
C ALA A 23 -5.15 4.56 26.01
N LEU A 24 -5.59 5.65 25.36
CA LEU A 24 -4.83 6.33 24.30
C LEU A 24 -3.44 6.78 24.76
N ASP A 25 -3.38 7.27 26.00
CA ASP A 25 -2.16 7.81 26.60
C ASP A 25 -1.36 6.73 27.36
N LEU A 26 -1.96 5.55 27.57
CA LEU A 26 -1.37 4.45 28.34
C LEU A 26 -0.70 3.41 27.45
N VAL A 27 -1.25 3.16 26.26
CA VAL A 27 -0.74 2.17 25.33
C VAL A 27 0.43 2.77 24.55
N GLU A 28 1.56 2.09 24.57
CA GLU A 28 2.71 2.45 23.74
C GLU A 28 2.34 2.42 22.25
N ARG A 29 2.81 3.44 21.52
CA ARG A 29 2.58 3.50 20.07
C ARG A 29 3.44 2.46 19.39
N ALA A 30 2.90 1.88 18.31
CA ALA A 30 3.64 0.93 17.49
C ALA A 30 4.91 1.59 16.94
N THR A 31 6.04 0.91 17.10
CA THR A 31 7.35 1.29 16.55
C THR A 31 7.86 0.23 15.57
N THR A 32 8.69 0.66 14.61
CA THR A 32 9.28 -0.25 13.62
C THR A 32 10.43 -1.03 14.26
N SER A 33 10.38 -2.36 14.18
CA SER A 33 11.53 -3.23 14.41
C SER A 33 12.58 -3.15 13.29
N ILE A 34 13.73 -3.75 13.53
CA ILE A 34 14.82 -3.88 12.55
C ILE A 34 14.43 -4.85 11.43
N TRP A 35 13.54 -5.81 11.71
CA TRP A 35 13.14 -6.84 10.75
C TRP A 35 11.93 -6.39 9.91
N PRO A 36 12.00 -6.48 8.58
CA PRO A 36 10.91 -6.03 7.72
C PRO A 36 9.66 -6.88 7.97
N GLY A 37 8.56 -6.22 8.34
CA GLY A 37 7.25 -6.86 8.51
C GLY A 37 6.84 -7.14 9.95
N THR A 38 7.67 -6.85 10.95
CA THR A 38 7.36 -7.14 12.36
C THR A 38 7.40 -5.88 13.22
N THR A 39 6.47 -5.73 14.17
CA THR A 39 6.47 -4.65 15.18
C THR A 39 7.39 -4.99 16.35
N ILE A 40 7.98 -3.98 16.99
CA ILE A 40 8.65 -4.16 18.29
C ILE A 40 7.57 -4.18 19.37
N SER A 41 7.70 -5.13 20.30
CA SER A 41 6.79 -5.36 21.44
C SER A 41 5.42 -5.92 21.06
N LEU A 42 4.81 -6.68 21.98
CA LEU A 42 3.49 -7.28 21.82
C LEU A 42 2.43 -6.21 22.08
N LEU A 43 2.09 -5.47 21.02
CA LEU A 43 1.20 -4.32 21.10
C LEU A 43 -0.25 -4.77 21.29
N LYS A 44 -1.01 -4.07 22.14
CA LYS A 44 -2.44 -4.31 22.32
C LYS A 44 -3.16 -3.04 22.72
N PHE A 45 -4.42 -2.89 22.31
CA PHE A 45 -5.27 -1.80 22.80
C PHE A 45 -6.68 -2.30 23.16
N PRO A 46 -7.33 -1.70 24.17
CA PRO A 46 -8.67 -2.09 24.56
C PRO A 46 -9.71 -1.46 23.61
N VAL A 47 -10.61 -2.30 23.10
CA VAL A 47 -11.68 -1.92 22.19
C VAL A 47 -12.84 -1.31 22.98
N MET A 48 -13.37 -0.21 22.45
CA MET A 48 -14.51 0.50 22.99
C MET A 48 -15.83 -0.19 22.58
N ASN A 49 -16.74 -0.34 23.53
CA ASN A 49 -18.09 -0.83 23.25
C ASN A 49 -18.91 0.28 22.55
N PRO A 50 -19.49 0.02 21.35
CA PRO A 50 -20.27 0.98 20.60
C PRO A 50 -21.71 1.06 21.13
N THR A 51 -21.91 1.81 22.21
CA THR A 51 -23.28 2.06 22.72
C THR A 51 -24.06 2.94 21.74
N PRO A 52 -25.41 2.86 21.71
CA PRO A 52 -26.23 3.69 20.82
C PRO A 52 -25.94 5.18 20.95
N LEU A 53 -25.75 5.68 22.18
CA LEU A 53 -25.36 7.05 22.44
C LEU A 53 -24.01 7.42 21.79
N ARG A 54 -22.99 6.56 21.93
CA ARG A 54 -21.67 6.78 21.33
C ARG A 54 -21.73 6.77 19.80
N LEU A 55 -22.50 5.86 19.23
CA LEU A 55 -22.71 5.79 17.79
C LEU A 55 -23.40 7.05 17.25
N GLU A 56 -24.39 7.58 17.98
CA GLU A 56 -25.07 8.82 17.61
C GLU A 56 -24.13 10.05 17.73
N LEU A 57 -23.30 10.13 18.78
CA LEU A 57 -22.28 11.17 18.89
C LEU A 57 -21.28 11.12 17.73
N ARG A 58 -20.79 9.91 17.38
CA ARG A 58 -19.93 9.70 16.21
C ARG A 58 -20.63 10.13 14.92
N ARG A 59 -21.90 9.76 14.73
CA ARG A 59 -22.69 10.15 13.57
C ARG A 59 -22.81 11.67 13.46
N ARG A 60 -23.11 12.37 14.55
CA ARG A 60 -23.20 13.85 14.59
C ARG A 60 -21.88 14.50 14.19
N ARG A 61 -20.75 13.99 14.71
CA ARG A 61 -19.42 14.43 14.28
C ARG A 61 -19.23 14.24 12.76
N LEU A 62 -19.48 13.04 12.25
CA LEU A 62 -19.33 12.76 10.82
C LEU A 62 -20.24 13.63 9.94
N LEU A 63 -21.46 13.92 10.39
CA LEU A 63 -22.38 14.84 9.70
C LEU A 63 -21.83 16.27 9.68
N LYS A 64 -21.27 16.76 10.80
CA LYS A 64 -20.61 18.06 10.88
C LYS A 64 -19.45 18.18 9.89
N PHE A 65 -18.60 17.15 9.81
CA PHE A 65 -17.45 17.12 8.89
C PHE A 65 -17.82 16.85 7.43
N ARG A 66 -19.02 16.36 7.15
CA ARG A 66 -19.45 15.98 5.79
C ARG A 66 -19.34 17.14 4.79
N SER A 67 -19.71 18.35 5.19
CA SER A 67 -19.64 19.54 4.34
C SER A 67 -18.19 19.87 3.98
N TRP A 68 -17.28 19.78 4.95
CA TRP A 68 -15.86 19.99 4.78
C TRP A 68 -15.23 18.92 3.88
N LEU A 69 -15.50 17.62 4.12
CA LEU A 69 -15.05 16.52 3.25
C LEU A 69 -15.51 16.68 1.80
N MET A 70 -16.73 17.21 1.59
CA MET A 70 -17.23 17.49 0.25
C MET A 70 -16.47 18.66 -0.41
N LYS A 71 -16.11 19.70 0.35
CA LYS A 71 -15.28 20.82 -0.13
C LYS A 71 -13.87 20.35 -0.48
N GLU A 72 -13.23 19.59 0.41
CA GLU A 72 -11.90 19.03 0.21
C GLU A 72 -11.87 18.08 -1.00
N ARG A 73 -12.90 17.24 -1.16
CA ARG A 73 -13.03 16.38 -2.34
C ARG A 73 -13.21 17.21 -3.61
N ARG A 74 -13.95 18.32 -3.59
CA ARG A 74 -14.05 19.21 -4.76
C ARG A 74 -12.70 19.83 -5.09
N LEU A 75 -12.02 20.39 -4.09
CA LEU A 75 -10.68 20.95 -4.24
C LEU A 75 -9.71 19.93 -4.84
N SER A 76 -9.66 18.72 -4.28
CA SER A 76 -8.80 17.63 -4.80
C SER A 76 -9.10 17.30 -6.27
N ARG A 77 -10.38 17.36 -6.67
CA ARG A 77 -10.76 17.15 -8.08
C ARG A 77 -10.29 18.27 -8.99
N ASP A 78 -10.32 19.51 -8.52
CA ASP A 78 -9.91 20.65 -9.33
C ASP A 78 -8.39 20.66 -9.48
N ILE A 79 -7.64 20.43 -8.39
CA ILE A 79 -6.18 20.23 -8.43
C ILE A 79 -5.80 19.04 -9.31
N LEU A 80 -6.56 17.94 -9.29
CA LEU A 80 -6.33 16.80 -10.19
C LEU A 80 -6.49 17.20 -11.66
N LYS A 81 -7.46 18.05 -12.01
CA LYS A 81 -7.64 18.48 -13.41
C LYS A 81 -6.47 19.33 -13.88
N GLU A 82 -5.96 20.19 -13.00
CA GLU A 82 -4.82 21.07 -13.28
C GLU A 82 -3.51 20.27 -13.38
N THR A 83 -3.21 19.46 -12.37
CA THR A 83 -1.91 18.78 -12.23
C THR A 83 -1.87 17.41 -12.92
N GLY A 84 -2.98 16.66 -12.93
CA GLY A 84 -3.03 15.27 -13.36
C GLY A 84 -2.37 14.26 -12.41
N ASP A 85 -1.98 14.67 -11.19
CA ASP A 85 -1.29 13.80 -10.23
C ASP A 85 -2.25 12.80 -9.56
N SER A 86 -1.86 11.53 -9.50
CA SER A 86 -2.65 10.44 -8.92
C SER A 86 -2.89 10.58 -7.42
N LYS A 87 -2.05 11.37 -6.71
CA LYS A 87 -2.20 11.67 -5.28
C LYS A 87 -3.59 12.23 -4.91
N TYR A 88 -4.21 12.97 -5.82
CA TYR A 88 -5.52 13.59 -5.59
C TYR A 88 -6.72 12.68 -5.93
N VAL A 89 -6.45 11.50 -6.51
CA VAL A 89 -7.46 10.46 -6.77
C VAL A 89 -7.52 9.45 -5.64
N THR A 90 -6.39 9.19 -4.97
CA THR A 90 -6.32 8.21 -3.89
C THR A 90 -7.30 8.55 -2.77
N LEU A 91 -8.01 7.53 -2.28
CA LEU A 91 -9.04 7.71 -1.27
C LEU A 91 -8.37 7.99 0.08
N HIS A 92 -8.38 9.26 0.48
CA HIS A 92 -7.95 9.70 1.80
C HIS A 92 -9.17 9.83 2.72
N ALA A 93 -9.05 9.30 3.93
CA ALA A 93 -10.05 9.44 4.96
C ALA A 93 -9.37 9.80 6.28
N TYR A 94 -9.92 10.80 6.97
CA TYR A 94 -9.46 11.17 8.30
C TYR A 94 -10.11 10.26 9.32
N VAL A 95 -9.28 9.63 10.13
CA VAL A 95 -9.71 8.85 11.28
C VAL A 95 -9.39 9.68 12.51
N ASP A 96 -10.41 9.91 13.33
CA ASP A 96 -10.33 10.80 14.48
C ASP A 96 -11.09 10.19 15.66
N ASN A 97 -10.95 10.77 16.85
CA ASN A 97 -11.62 10.36 18.08
C ASN A 97 -12.71 11.36 18.52
N THR A 98 -13.96 10.92 18.55
CA THR A 98 -15.14 11.70 18.95
C THR A 98 -15.14 12.02 20.44
N PHE A 99 -14.48 11.18 21.24
CA PHE A 99 -14.64 11.14 22.68
C PHE A 99 -13.44 11.72 23.43
N LYS A 100 -12.32 11.97 22.74
CA LYS A 100 -11.10 12.51 23.35
C LYS A 100 -11.35 13.86 24.02
N ASP A 101 -11.85 14.83 23.26
CA ASP A 101 -12.14 16.18 23.78
C ASP A 101 -13.21 16.17 24.88
N MET A 102 -14.17 15.24 24.79
CA MET A 102 -15.23 15.12 25.78
C MET A 102 -14.70 14.57 27.10
N ASP A 103 -13.84 13.54 27.06
CA ASP A 103 -13.21 12.98 28.25
C ASP A 103 -12.23 13.97 28.87
N GLU A 104 -11.49 14.75 28.07
CA GLU A 104 -10.62 15.82 28.60
C GLU A 104 -11.40 16.89 29.35
N LYS A 105 -12.59 17.28 28.85
CA LYS A 105 -13.46 18.27 29.53
C LYS A 105 -14.12 17.74 30.79
N THR A 106 -14.39 16.44 30.87
CA THR A 106 -15.01 15.82 32.04
C THR A 106 -14.00 15.33 33.07
N ARG A 107 -12.69 15.41 32.80
CA ARG A 107 -11.66 15.07 33.77
C ARG A 107 -11.72 16.04 34.95
N PRO A 108 -11.83 15.54 36.20
CA PRO A 108 -11.76 16.40 37.37
C PRO A 108 -10.40 17.11 37.40
N VAL A 109 -10.40 18.41 37.71
CA VAL A 109 -9.18 19.22 37.81
C VAL A 109 -8.26 18.59 38.86
N ALA A 110 -7.00 18.35 38.48
CA ALA A 110 -6.03 17.77 39.40
C ALA A 110 -5.91 18.66 40.65
N PRO A 111 -5.85 18.10 41.88
CA PRO A 111 -5.74 18.89 43.11
C PRO A 111 -4.54 19.83 43.11
N SER A 112 -3.46 19.47 42.41
CA SER A 112 -2.29 20.33 42.19
C SER A 112 -2.61 21.62 41.43
N ASN A 113 -3.51 21.56 40.45
CA ASN A 113 -3.91 22.72 39.65
C ASN A 113 -4.91 23.59 40.41
N LEU A 114 -5.70 22.98 41.30
CA LEU A 114 -6.64 23.69 42.18
C LEU A 114 -5.89 24.45 43.29
N ALA A 115 -4.84 23.86 43.86
CA ALA A 115 -3.97 24.50 44.86
C ALA A 115 -3.17 25.69 44.30
N TYR A 116 -2.84 25.66 43.00
CA TYR A 116 -2.19 26.80 42.32
C TYR A 116 -3.13 28.00 42.15
N LEU A 117 -4.44 27.76 42.06
CA LEU A 117 -5.46 28.82 41.92
C LEU A 117 -5.88 29.41 43.27
N SER A 118 -5.72 28.67 44.39
CA SER A 118 -6.16 29.13 45.71
C SER A 118 -5.10 29.91 46.50
N ASN A 119 -3.88 30.10 45.98
CA ASN A 119 -2.76 30.71 46.72
C ASN A 119 -2.45 30.08 48.09
N GLU A 120 -3.03 28.92 48.42
CA GLU A 120 -2.69 28.16 49.60
C GLU A 120 -1.51 27.25 49.26
N LYS A 121 -0.31 27.67 49.67
CA LYS A 121 0.86 26.80 49.82
C LYS A 121 0.60 25.81 50.94
N MET A 122 -0.29 24.85 50.72
CA MET A 122 -0.47 23.74 51.64
C MET A 122 0.73 22.79 51.47
N PHE A 123 1.57 22.72 52.50
CA PHE A 123 2.68 21.77 52.62
C PHE A 123 2.13 20.34 52.67
N ILE A 124 1.84 19.78 51.50
CA ILE A 124 1.47 18.37 51.36
C ILE A 124 2.77 17.57 51.32
N ASN A 125 2.97 16.69 52.30
CA ASN A 125 4.09 15.74 52.37
C ASN A 125 4.34 15.07 51.01
N THR A 126 5.45 15.44 50.37
CA THR A 126 5.81 15.06 49.00
C THR A 126 5.85 13.54 48.81
N GLU A 127 6.23 12.80 49.85
CA GLU A 127 6.29 11.33 49.83
C GLU A 127 4.92 10.65 49.80
N GLN A 128 3.95 11.11 50.57
CA GLN A 128 2.59 10.56 50.55
C GLN A 128 1.91 10.86 49.21
N LYS A 129 2.14 12.06 48.67
CA LYS A 129 1.69 12.46 47.33
C LYS A 129 2.28 11.56 46.24
N LEU A 130 3.58 11.26 46.30
CA LEU A 130 4.24 10.34 45.36
C LEU A 130 3.70 8.90 45.45
N ARG A 131 3.37 8.42 46.66
CA ARG A 131 2.75 7.09 46.87
C ARG A 131 1.31 7.03 46.35
N ASP A 132 0.51 8.08 46.56
CA ASP A 132 -0.88 8.14 46.08
C ASP A 132 -0.97 8.39 44.56
N ILE A 133 -0.03 9.15 43.99
CA ILE A 133 0.11 9.30 42.53
C ILE A 133 0.46 7.96 41.88
N LYS A 134 1.34 7.16 42.50
CA LYS A 134 1.63 5.79 42.03
C LYS A 134 0.41 4.86 42.12
N LYS A 135 -0.44 4.98 43.16
CA LYS A 135 -1.68 4.19 43.29
C LYS A 135 -2.79 4.60 42.32
N ARG A 136 -2.83 5.87 41.90
CA ARG A 136 -3.83 6.40 40.94
C ARG A 136 -3.34 6.44 39.49
N SER A 137 -2.12 5.96 39.24
CA SER A 137 -1.62 5.78 37.88
C SER A 137 -2.57 4.83 37.16
N TRP A 138 -3.28 5.34 36.15
CA TRP A 138 -4.10 4.51 35.29
C TRP A 138 -3.18 3.51 34.61
N THR A 139 -3.21 2.26 35.03
CA THR A 139 -2.51 1.16 34.36
C THR A 139 -3.49 0.41 33.47
N LEU A 140 -2.97 -0.36 32.51
CA LEU A 140 -3.80 -1.22 31.66
C LEU A 140 -4.57 -2.29 32.46
N ASP A 141 -4.16 -2.55 33.70
CA ASP A 141 -4.79 -3.47 34.65
C ASP A 141 -5.95 -2.85 35.44
N HIS A 142 -6.24 -1.56 35.21
CA HIS A 142 -7.36 -0.88 35.88
C HIS A 142 -8.69 -1.59 35.57
N GLU A 143 -9.58 -1.67 36.56
CA GLU A 143 -10.85 -2.43 36.49
C GLU A 143 -11.74 -2.04 35.29
N ALA A 144 -11.67 -0.78 34.88
CA ALA A 144 -12.30 -0.23 33.66
C ALA A 144 -11.93 -0.98 32.36
N PHE A 145 -10.81 -1.72 32.35
CA PHE A 145 -10.34 -2.54 31.23
C PHE A 145 -10.52 -4.04 31.45
N ALA A 146 -10.72 -4.50 32.69
CA ALA A 146 -10.77 -5.93 33.06
C ALA A 146 -11.84 -6.72 32.28
N LYS A 147 -13.05 -6.16 32.13
CA LYS A 147 -14.15 -6.78 31.34
C LYS A 147 -14.20 -6.29 29.88
N GLY A 148 -13.12 -5.66 29.40
CA GLY A 148 -13.03 -5.12 28.04
C GLY A 148 -12.64 -6.17 27.01
N LYS A 149 -13.03 -5.92 25.75
CA LYS A 149 -12.45 -6.63 24.59
C LYS A 149 -11.13 -5.96 24.20
N TRP A 150 -10.18 -6.73 23.69
CA TRP A 150 -8.85 -6.25 23.33
C TRP A 150 -8.51 -6.62 21.89
N CYS A 151 -7.82 -5.73 21.20
CA CYS A 151 -7.17 -6.01 19.93
C CYS A 151 -5.70 -6.24 20.22
N TYR A 152 -5.20 -7.41 19.83
CA TYR A 152 -3.80 -7.80 19.99
C TYR A 152 -3.11 -7.77 18.64
N ASP A 153 -1.93 -7.16 18.61
CA ASP A 153 -0.99 -7.33 17.52
C ASP A 153 -0.28 -8.68 17.69
N THR A 154 -0.31 -9.49 16.65
CA THR A 154 0.37 -10.78 16.62
C THR A 154 1.73 -10.61 15.94
N PRO A 155 2.79 -11.25 16.44
CA PRO A 155 4.09 -11.17 15.80
C PRO A 155 3.98 -11.59 14.32
N GLY A 156 4.47 -10.74 13.43
CA GLY A 156 4.48 -11.01 11.99
C GLY A 156 5.33 -12.24 11.67
N THR A 157 4.80 -13.16 10.87
CA THR A 157 5.53 -14.34 10.41
C THR A 157 6.33 -14.02 9.16
N VAL A 158 7.52 -14.62 9.05
CA VAL A 158 8.36 -14.50 7.86
C VAL A 158 7.90 -15.53 6.83
N ASN A 159 7.50 -15.08 5.64
CA ASN A 159 7.20 -15.98 4.53
C ASN A 159 8.44 -16.15 3.64
N ASN A 160 8.92 -17.39 3.50
CA ASN A 160 10.09 -17.73 2.68
C ASN A 160 9.88 -17.48 1.18
N GLU A 161 8.64 -17.43 0.71
CA GLU A 161 8.32 -17.11 -0.69
C GLU A 161 8.38 -15.61 -0.98
N GLN A 162 8.43 -14.74 0.03
CA GLN A 162 8.58 -13.31 -0.20
C GLN A 162 10.04 -12.96 -0.46
N VAL A 163 10.28 -12.23 -1.56
CA VAL A 163 11.61 -11.72 -1.90
C VAL A 163 12.04 -10.53 -1.04
N LEU A 164 11.18 -9.99 -0.16
CA LEU A 164 11.50 -8.83 0.69
C LEU A 164 12.76 -9.03 1.54
N ASN A 165 12.97 -10.25 2.05
CA ASN A 165 14.10 -10.56 2.92
C ASN A 165 15.43 -10.63 2.17
N ILE A 166 15.41 -10.64 0.84
CA ILE A 166 16.60 -10.64 -0.01
C ILE A 166 17.17 -9.22 -0.15
N PHE A 167 16.31 -8.21 -0.03
CA PHE A 167 16.65 -6.82 -0.29
C PHE A 167 17.12 -6.11 0.99
N THR A 168 18.10 -5.23 0.82
CA THR A 168 18.50 -4.28 1.86
C THR A 168 17.42 -3.22 2.07
N LEU A 169 17.50 -2.47 3.18
CA LEU A 169 16.50 -1.45 3.50
C LEU A 169 16.38 -0.38 2.41
N ASP A 170 17.51 0.06 1.84
CA ASP A 170 17.53 1.08 0.79
C ASP A 170 16.93 0.54 -0.53
N GLU A 171 17.24 -0.72 -0.89
CA GLU A 171 16.61 -1.41 -2.01
C GLU A 171 15.10 -1.54 -1.81
N LEU A 172 14.64 -1.90 -0.60
CA LEU A 172 13.22 -1.97 -0.27
C LEU A 172 12.50 -0.62 -0.43
N ILE A 173 13.17 0.49 -0.14
CA ILE A 173 12.62 1.84 -0.36
C ILE A 173 12.41 2.12 -1.86
N ALA A 174 13.29 1.59 -2.71
CA ALA A 174 13.22 1.75 -4.17
C ALA A 174 12.20 0.79 -4.82
N ILE A 175 12.04 -0.43 -4.30
CA ILE A 175 11.14 -1.44 -4.87
C ILE A 175 9.68 -1.18 -4.50
N LEU A 176 9.42 -0.77 -3.25
CA LEU A 176 8.06 -0.73 -2.75
C LEU A 176 7.31 0.53 -3.22
N PRO A 177 6.09 0.38 -3.77
CA PRO A 177 5.33 1.51 -4.30
C PRO A 177 4.90 2.47 -3.19
N LYS A 178 5.22 3.76 -3.37
CA LYS A 178 4.81 4.85 -2.47
C LYS A 178 3.56 5.59 -2.96
N LYS A 179 3.22 5.42 -4.22
CA LYS A 179 2.09 6.03 -4.91
C LYS A 179 1.20 4.94 -5.50
N MET A 180 0.00 5.32 -5.94
CA MET A 180 -0.87 4.42 -6.68
C MET A 180 -0.13 3.85 -7.89
N MET A 181 -0.06 2.53 -8.00
CA MET A 181 0.54 1.87 -9.15
C MET A 181 -0.32 2.10 -10.38
N VAL A 182 0.32 2.55 -11.47
CA VAL A 182 -0.33 2.76 -12.76
C VAL A 182 0.26 1.74 -13.75
N PRO A 183 -0.57 0.99 -14.49
CA PRO A 183 -0.07 -0.02 -15.41
C PRO A 183 0.80 0.62 -16.50
N ARG A 184 1.99 0.07 -16.69
CA ARG A 184 2.87 0.38 -17.82
C ARG A 184 2.80 -0.76 -18.80
N THR A 185 2.18 -0.51 -19.96
CA THR A 185 1.92 -1.56 -20.97
C THR A 185 3.00 -1.56 -22.04
N PHE A 186 3.47 -2.76 -22.38
CA PHE A 186 4.45 -3.02 -23.42
C PHE A 186 3.89 -4.04 -24.42
N VAL A 187 4.18 -3.87 -25.70
CA VAL A 187 3.98 -4.93 -26.69
C VAL A 187 5.22 -5.80 -26.75
N VAL A 188 5.05 -7.11 -26.69
CA VAL A 188 6.15 -8.08 -26.64
C VAL A 188 5.90 -9.17 -27.67
N LYS A 189 6.97 -9.65 -28.31
CA LYS A 189 6.94 -10.73 -29.30
C LYS A 189 7.63 -11.99 -28.75
N PRO A 190 7.36 -13.18 -29.35
CA PRO A 190 8.13 -14.37 -29.00
C PRO A 190 9.63 -14.14 -29.15
N ASN A 191 10.42 -14.71 -28.24
CA ASN A 191 11.87 -14.51 -28.06
C ASN A 191 12.28 -13.09 -27.63
N GLU A 192 11.35 -12.31 -27.10
CA GLU A 192 11.65 -11.07 -26.37
C GLU A 192 11.42 -11.27 -24.86
N THR A 193 12.15 -10.48 -24.09
CA THR A 193 12.16 -10.51 -22.64
C THR A 193 11.76 -9.14 -22.10
N LEU A 194 10.87 -9.13 -21.11
CA LEU A 194 10.57 -7.96 -20.28
C LEU A 194 11.34 -8.06 -18.96
N LEU A 195 12.21 -7.10 -18.72
CA LEU A 195 12.97 -6.93 -17.47
C LEU A 195 12.35 -5.84 -16.63
N ILE A 196 12.21 -6.07 -15.33
CA ILE A 196 11.86 -5.05 -14.33
C ILE A 196 13.07 -4.91 -13.42
N ALA A 197 13.82 -3.82 -13.59
CA ALA A 197 15.10 -3.62 -12.90
C ALA A 197 16.01 -4.86 -13.06
N GLY A 198 16.86 -5.15 -12.06
CA GLY A 198 17.62 -6.39 -11.94
C GLY A 198 16.93 -7.46 -11.08
N ILE A 199 15.60 -7.37 -10.87
CA ILE A 199 14.89 -8.15 -9.85
C ILE A 199 13.75 -9.02 -10.38
N ALA A 200 13.28 -8.79 -11.60
CA ALA A 200 12.26 -9.62 -12.21
C ALA A 200 12.43 -9.65 -13.72
N ARG A 201 12.18 -10.82 -14.32
CA ARG A 201 12.32 -11.06 -15.76
C ARG A 201 11.19 -11.97 -16.23
N ILE A 202 10.63 -11.68 -17.40
CA ILE A 202 9.68 -12.54 -18.12
C ILE A 202 10.21 -12.75 -19.52
N ASP A 203 10.55 -13.98 -19.84
CA ASP A 203 10.84 -14.41 -21.21
C ASP A 203 9.56 -14.88 -21.88
N PHE A 204 9.26 -14.27 -23.03
CA PHE A 204 8.14 -14.70 -23.84
C PHE A 204 8.62 -15.78 -24.81
N LEU A 205 8.37 -17.05 -24.47
CA LEU A 205 8.90 -18.18 -25.23
C LEU A 205 8.12 -18.41 -26.52
N GLU A 206 6.81 -18.67 -26.39
CA GLU A 206 6.00 -19.03 -27.54
C GLU A 206 4.56 -18.55 -27.40
N LEU A 207 3.99 -18.21 -28.56
CA LEU A 207 2.59 -17.90 -28.76
C LEU A 207 2.06 -18.83 -29.85
N THR A 208 1.37 -19.90 -29.44
CA THR A 208 0.68 -20.79 -30.39
C THR A 208 -0.72 -20.22 -30.58
N ALA A 209 -0.89 -19.40 -31.62
CA ALA A 209 -2.12 -18.66 -31.84
C ALA A 209 -2.93 -19.20 -33.01
N ASP A 210 -4.24 -19.31 -32.82
CA ASP A 210 -5.22 -19.47 -33.90
C ASP A 210 -5.39 -18.13 -34.64
N GLU A 211 -5.23 -17.02 -33.91
CA GLU A 211 -5.41 -15.66 -34.41
C GLU A 211 -4.13 -14.82 -34.30
N ARG A 212 -3.75 -14.14 -35.38
CA ARG A 212 -2.61 -13.21 -35.35
C ARG A 212 -2.98 -11.94 -34.58
N GLY A 213 -2.19 -11.58 -33.58
CA GLY A 213 -2.40 -10.35 -32.81
C GLY A 213 -1.22 -9.97 -31.91
N PRO A 214 -1.19 -8.71 -31.42
CA PRO A 214 -0.17 -8.25 -30.49
C PRO A 214 -0.35 -8.89 -29.11
N THR A 215 0.74 -9.23 -28.43
CA THR A 215 0.70 -9.59 -27.00
C THR A 215 1.13 -8.38 -26.17
N PHE A 216 0.33 -8.06 -25.16
CA PHE A 216 0.57 -6.97 -24.23
C PHE A 216 0.94 -7.49 -22.86
N LEU A 217 2.02 -6.96 -22.30
CA LEU A 217 2.42 -7.12 -20.92
C LEU A 217 2.21 -5.80 -20.18
N SER A 218 1.26 -5.76 -19.24
CA SER A 218 0.97 -4.58 -18.42
C SER A 218 1.57 -4.74 -17.04
N VAL A 219 2.65 -4.01 -16.78
CA VAL A 219 3.43 -4.08 -15.54
C VAL A 219 2.82 -3.20 -14.46
N PHE A 220 2.53 -3.80 -13.31
CA PHE A 220 2.15 -3.14 -12.07
C PHE A 220 3.28 -3.29 -11.06
N ALA A 221 4.14 -2.27 -11.00
CA ALA A 221 5.26 -2.19 -10.07
C ALA A 221 5.48 -0.71 -9.70
N ASN A 222 6.41 -0.42 -8.78
CA ASN A 222 6.78 0.95 -8.46
C ASN A 222 7.27 1.71 -9.73
N ASP A 223 6.88 2.98 -9.89
CA ASP A 223 7.15 3.75 -11.12
C ASP A 223 8.65 3.96 -11.35
N SER A 224 9.41 4.03 -10.26
CA SER A 224 10.86 4.27 -10.28
C SER A 224 11.65 3.06 -10.78
N LEU A 225 11.04 1.86 -10.82
CA LEU A 225 11.70 0.68 -11.35
C LEU A 225 11.68 0.74 -12.88
N PRO A 226 12.85 0.72 -13.55
CA PRO A 226 12.93 0.72 -15.00
C PRO A 226 12.37 -0.59 -15.55
N VAL A 227 11.73 -0.50 -16.72
CA VAL A 227 11.23 -1.66 -17.46
C VAL A 227 11.81 -1.64 -18.85
N ASN A 228 12.57 -2.68 -19.20
CA ASN A 228 13.25 -2.81 -20.48
C ASN A 228 12.69 -4.02 -21.23
N VAL A 229 12.45 -3.85 -22.53
CA VAL A 229 12.08 -4.95 -23.44
C VAL A 229 13.20 -5.11 -24.46
N MET A 230 13.74 -6.32 -24.56
CA MET A 230 14.86 -6.65 -25.45
C MET A 230 14.75 -8.09 -25.95
N LYS A 231 15.61 -8.49 -26.89
CA LYS A 231 15.65 -9.90 -27.32
C LYS A 231 16.20 -10.77 -26.21
N THR A 232 15.66 -11.98 -26.04
CA THR A 232 16.07 -12.88 -24.96
C THR A 232 17.56 -13.23 -25.00
N CYS A 233 18.16 -13.29 -26.21
CA CYS A 233 19.59 -13.52 -26.37
C CYS A 233 20.48 -12.37 -25.86
N GLU A 234 19.98 -11.14 -25.79
CA GLU A 234 20.73 -9.95 -25.37
C GLU A 234 20.72 -9.77 -23.84
N VAL A 235 19.82 -10.46 -23.12
CA VAL A 235 19.60 -10.27 -21.68
C VAL A 235 20.86 -10.55 -20.86
N LYS A 236 21.62 -11.59 -21.22
CA LYS A 236 22.85 -11.94 -20.51
C LYS A 236 23.90 -10.83 -20.61
N ALA A 237 24.18 -10.37 -21.83
CA ALA A 237 25.10 -9.26 -22.08
C ALA A 237 24.62 -7.94 -21.44
N PHE A 238 23.31 -7.72 -21.41
CA PHE A 238 22.73 -6.55 -20.74
C PHE A 238 22.98 -6.58 -19.22
N PHE A 239 22.77 -7.72 -18.56
CA PHE A 239 23.08 -7.84 -17.15
C PHE A 239 24.57 -7.69 -16.87
N GLU A 240 25.45 -8.36 -17.63
CA GLU A 240 26.90 -8.22 -17.47
C GLU A 240 27.38 -6.77 -17.55
N ARG A 241 26.78 -5.96 -18.42
CA ARG A 241 27.14 -4.55 -18.61
C ARG A 241 26.59 -3.61 -17.54
N TYR A 242 25.36 -3.86 -17.06
CA TYR A 242 24.63 -2.91 -16.22
C TYR A 242 24.40 -3.39 -14.77
N TRP A 243 24.90 -4.56 -14.39
CA TRP A 243 24.78 -5.09 -13.03
C TRP A 243 25.34 -4.11 -11.99
N GLY A 244 24.56 -3.81 -10.96
CA GLY A 244 24.93 -2.84 -9.92
C GLY A 244 24.92 -1.37 -10.37
N SER A 245 24.67 -1.08 -11.65
CA SER A 245 24.60 0.28 -12.15
C SER A 245 23.27 0.95 -11.76
N PRO A 246 23.23 2.30 -11.66
CA PRO A 246 21.99 3.04 -11.43
C PRO A 246 20.90 2.76 -12.47
N ALA A 247 21.26 2.26 -13.66
CA ALA A 247 20.32 1.95 -14.73
C ALA A 247 19.38 0.78 -14.42
N LEU A 248 19.79 -0.15 -13.54
CA LEU A 248 18.93 -1.23 -13.06
C LEU A 248 18.16 -0.86 -11.79
N VAL A 249 18.55 0.21 -11.09
CA VAL A 249 18.03 0.65 -9.78
C VAL A 249 18.27 -0.35 -8.65
N VAL A 250 17.99 -1.64 -8.83
CA VAL A 250 18.26 -2.73 -7.89
C VAL A 250 18.75 -3.96 -8.68
N PRO A 251 19.76 -4.71 -8.21
CA PRO A 251 20.50 -4.49 -6.96
C PRO A 251 21.51 -3.35 -7.07
N PHE A 252 21.81 -2.73 -5.93
CA PHE A 252 22.86 -1.71 -5.81
C PHE A 252 23.61 -1.87 -4.49
N GLY A 253 24.81 -1.30 -4.42
CA GLY A 253 25.64 -1.30 -3.22
C GLY A 253 27.08 -1.69 -3.49
N SER A 254 27.74 -2.21 -2.46
CA SER A 254 29.13 -2.65 -2.54
C SER A 254 29.28 -3.88 -3.46
N THR A 255 30.50 -4.13 -3.95
CA THR A 255 30.80 -5.34 -4.73
C THR A 255 30.43 -6.62 -3.99
N LYS A 256 30.61 -6.66 -2.66
CA LYS A 256 30.17 -7.76 -1.79
C LYS A 256 28.64 -7.95 -1.83
N ARG A 257 27.87 -6.86 -1.77
CA ARG A 257 26.40 -6.94 -1.84
C ARG A 257 25.92 -7.53 -3.16
N LEU A 258 26.60 -7.18 -4.26
CA LEU A 258 26.30 -7.67 -5.60
C LEU A 258 26.66 -9.15 -5.77
N SER A 259 27.75 -9.63 -5.15
CA SER A 259 28.11 -11.05 -5.14
C SER A 259 27.16 -11.88 -4.26
N ASP A 260 26.66 -11.30 -3.17
CA ASP A 260 25.73 -11.95 -2.26
C ASP A 260 24.28 -11.96 -2.78
N PHE A 261 24.01 -11.25 -3.87
CA PHE A 261 22.67 -11.19 -4.45
C PHE A 261 22.30 -12.56 -5.06
N PRO A 262 21.15 -13.16 -4.70
CA PRO A 262 20.79 -14.48 -5.17
C PRO A 262 20.64 -14.54 -6.69
N GLU A 263 21.11 -15.63 -7.28
CA GLU A 263 20.92 -15.89 -8.71
C GLU A 263 19.43 -15.95 -9.08
N MET A 264 19.09 -15.42 -10.26
CA MET A 264 17.74 -15.43 -10.80
C MET A 264 17.38 -16.85 -11.28
N LYS A 265 16.48 -17.53 -10.56
CA LYS A 265 15.97 -18.84 -10.99
C LYS A 265 14.62 -18.70 -11.68
N SER A 266 14.36 -19.61 -12.62
CA SER A 266 13.20 -19.56 -13.49
C SER A 266 12.07 -20.48 -13.04
N GLN A 267 10.86 -20.13 -13.46
CA GLN A 267 9.69 -21.00 -13.45
C GLN A 267 8.98 -20.87 -14.79
N LYS A 268 8.73 -22.01 -15.44
CA LYS A 268 7.95 -22.07 -16.68
C LYS A 268 6.46 -22.02 -16.36
N ILE A 269 5.74 -21.21 -17.12
CA ILE A 269 4.33 -20.91 -16.91
C ILE A 269 3.62 -21.03 -18.26
N SER A 270 2.51 -21.77 -18.29
CA SER A 270 1.68 -21.92 -19.48
C SER A 270 0.20 -21.75 -19.16
N PHE A 271 -0.53 -21.01 -19.98
CA PHE A 271 -1.97 -20.77 -19.83
C PHE A 271 -2.57 -20.37 -21.18
N ASP A 272 -3.89 -20.48 -21.27
CA ASP A 272 -4.64 -20.13 -22.48
C ASP A 272 -5.18 -18.70 -22.39
N SER A 273 -5.24 -18.03 -23.53
CA SER A 273 -5.82 -16.70 -23.69
C SER A 273 -7.14 -16.76 -24.43
N ASN A 274 -8.12 -15.97 -23.98
CA ASN A 274 -9.46 -15.92 -24.55
C ASN A 274 -9.66 -14.76 -25.54
N GLY A 275 -8.63 -13.97 -25.82
CA GLY A 275 -8.69 -12.84 -26.76
C GLY A 275 -8.15 -11.53 -26.20
N LEU A 276 -8.16 -10.48 -27.03
CA LEU A 276 -7.50 -9.21 -26.74
C LEU A 276 -8.29 -8.24 -25.85
N GLU A 277 -9.56 -8.51 -25.57
CA GLU A 277 -10.42 -7.59 -24.81
C GLU A 277 -10.13 -7.62 -23.30
N ILE A 278 -9.76 -8.79 -22.79
CA ILE A 278 -9.64 -9.10 -21.37
C ILE A 278 -8.27 -9.76 -21.15
N GLY A 279 -7.52 -9.28 -20.15
CA GLY A 279 -6.30 -9.94 -19.72
C GLY A 279 -6.57 -11.38 -19.29
N CYS A 280 -5.68 -12.30 -19.68
CA CYS A 280 -5.83 -13.73 -19.47
C CYS A 280 -5.30 -14.18 -18.10
N ALA A 281 -4.15 -13.65 -17.67
CA ALA A 281 -3.51 -14.03 -16.41
C ALA A 281 -2.62 -12.92 -15.85
N ASP A 282 -2.40 -12.95 -14.52
CA ASP A 282 -1.36 -12.16 -13.86
C ASP A 282 -0.18 -13.06 -13.49
N VAL A 283 1.01 -12.72 -13.99
CA VAL A 283 2.28 -13.27 -13.50
C VAL A 283 2.72 -12.44 -12.31
N ILE A 284 2.69 -13.02 -11.11
CA ILE A 284 2.95 -12.34 -9.86
C ILE A 284 4.42 -12.46 -9.50
N PHE A 285 5.03 -11.33 -9.15
CA PHE A 285 6.35 -11.22 -8.53
C PHE A 285 6.15 -10.75 -7.10
N SER A 286 6.07 -11.67 -6.16
CA SER A 286 5.75 -11.40 -4.76
C SER A 286 6.50 -10.16 -4.26
N SER A 287 5.80 -9.19 -3.69
CA SER A 287 6.37 -7.94 -3.16
C SER A 287 7.03 -6.96 -4.15
N ILE A 288 7.30 -7.35 -5.39
CA ILE A 288 7.79 -6.46 -6.46
C ILE A 288 6.61 -5.88 -7.23
N GLY A 289 5.64 -6.73 -7.59
CA GLY A 289 4.53 -6.36 -8.46
C GLY A 289 3.88 -7.54 -9.16
N TRP A 290 3.18 -7.27 -10.25
CA TRP A 290 2.69 -8.30 -11.16
C TRP A 290 2.62 -7.78 -12.59
N VAL A 291 2.57 -8.69 -13.55
CA VAL A 291 2.41 -8.39 -14.97
C VAL A 291 1.15 -9.05 -15.47
N CYS A 292 0.18 -8.25 -15.89
CA CYS A 292 -1.03 -8.74 -16.54
C CYS A 292 -0.73 -9.01 -18.01
N VAL A 293 -1.04 -10.22 -18.45
CA VAL A 293 -0.85 -10.68 -19.83
C VAL A 293 -2.16 -10.54 -20.58
N THR A 294 -2.11 -9.97 -21.78
CA THR A 294 -3.28 -9.88 -22.68
C THR A 294 -2.82 -10.22 -24.09
N ALA A 295 -3.42 -11.23 -24.70
CA ALA A 295 -2.97 -11.77 -25.98
C ALA A 295 -4.17 -12.20 -26.83
N PRO A 296 -4.02 -12.38 -28.16
CA PRO A 296 -5.06 -13.02 -28.97
C PRO A 296 -5.37 -14.44 -28.47
N LYS A 297 -6.43 -15.05 -29.00
CA LYS A 297 -6.82 -16.41 -28.63
C LYS A 297 -5.69 -17.38 -28.99
N SER A 298 -5.03 -17.92 -27.97
CA SER A 298 -3.76 -18.61 -28.12
C SER A 298 -3.35 -19.34 -26.84
N LYS A 299 -2.46 -20.31 -26.99
CA LYS A 299 -1.72 -20.91 -25.88
C LYS A 299 -0.41 -20.16 -25.68
N ILE A 300 -0.19 -19.65 -24.48
CA ILE A 300 0.96 -18.81 -24.14
C ILE A 300 1.93 -19.63 -23.30
N ARG A 301 3.22 -19.58 -23.65
CA ARG A 301 4.31 -20.11 -22.82
C ARG A 301 5.25 -18.98 -22.43
N LEU A 302 5.40 -18.77 -21.13
CA LEU A 302 6.28 -17.79 -20.52
C LEU A 302 7.27 -18.49 -19.59
N GLU A 303 8.41 -17.85 -19.38
CA GLU A 303 9.32 -18.23 -18.32
C GLU A 303 9.65 -17.00 -17.47
N ALA A 304 9.23 -17.04 -16.21
CA ALA A 304 9.41 -15.94 -15.27
C ALA A 304 10.59 -16.23 -14.34
N TYR A 305 11.33 -15.20 -13.98
CA TYR A 305 12.53 -15.30 -13.15
C TYR A 305 12.47 -14.30 -11.99
N THR A 306 12.88 -14.75 -10.82
CA THR A 306 13.06 -13.94 -9.62
C THR A 306 14.33 -14.35 -8.85
N PRO A 307 14.84 -13.49 -7.95
CA PRO A 307 15.99 -13.83 -7.12
C PRO A 307 15.70 -15.08 -6.30
N GLY A 308 16.51 -16.12 -6.50
CA GLY A 308 16.34 -17.44 -5.90
C GLY A 308 15.11 -18.22 -6.37
N GLY A 309 14.37 -17.75 -7.39
CA GLY A 309 13.13 -18.38 -7.87
C GLY A 309 11.97 -18.27 -6.89
N ARG A 310 12.03 -17.31 -5.96
CA ARG A 310 11.02 -17.14 -4.91
C ARG A 310 9.90 -16.22 -5.37
N GLY A 311 8.69 -16.49 -4.87
CA GLY A 311 7.57 -15.56 -4.99
C GLY A 311 7.00 -15.43 -6.40
N LEU A 312 7.25 -16.41 -7.26
CA LEU A 312 6.59 -16.53 -8.56
C LEU A 312 5.27 -17.28 -8.39
N SER A 313 4.18 -16.69 -8.88
CA SER A 313 2.90 -17.40 -8.97
C SER A 313 2.07 -16.89 -10.13
N LEU A 314 1.18 -17.76 -10.62
CA LEU A 314 0.21 -17.41 -11.66
C LEU A 314 -1.15 -17.18 -11.00
N ARG A 315 -1.82 -16.09 -11.38
CA ARG A 315 -3.19 -15.82 -10.98
C ARG A 315 -4.10 -15.75 -12.20
N VAL A 316 -5.14 -16.57 -12.19
CA VAL A 316 -6.19 -16.64 -13.21
C VAL A 316 -7.55 -16.64 -12.49
N PRO A 317 -8.47 -15.69 -12.78
CA PRO A 317 -8.33 -14.54 -13.67
C PRO A 317 -7.49 -13.40 -13.05
N PRO A 318 -7.00 -12.43 -13.86
CA PRO A 318 -6.23 -11.30 -13.36
C PRO A 318 -7.10 -10.31 -12.56
N ILE A 319 -6.49 -9.52 -11.67
CA ILE A 319 -7.21 -8.52 -10.84
C ILE A 319 -7.75 -7.38 -11.71
N LEU A 320 -6.97 -6.91 -12.67
CA LEU A 320 -7.35 -5.80 -13.56
C LEU A 320 -7.33 -6.26 -15.02
N PRO A 321 -8.33 -7.05 -15.45
CA PRO A 321 -8.35 -7.65 -16.79
C PRO A 321 -8.37 -6.60 -17.91
N LEU A 322 -9.05 -5.46 -17.70
CA LEU A 322 -9.20 -4.42 -18.72
C LEU A 322 -8.02 -3.42 -18.77
N CYS A 323 -6.90 -3.73 -18.10
CA CYS A 323 -5.78 -2.79 -18.00
C CYS A 323 -5.14 -2.49 -19.36
N ALA A 324 -5.03 -3.48 -20.25
CA ALA A 324 -4.48 -3.30 -21.58
C ALA A 324 -5.30 -2.28 -22.39
N SER A 325 -6.63 -2.32 -22.34
CA SER A 325 -7.52 -1.38 -23.03
C SER A 325 -7.38 0.07 -22.52
N ASN A 326 -6.94 0.23 -21.27
CA ASN A 326 -6.67 1.53 -20.66
C ASN A 326 -5.26 2.09 -20.95
N ARG A 327 -4.46 1.44 -21.80
CA ARG A 327 -3.19 1.99 -22.28
C ARG A 327 -3.38 3.26 -23.13
N GLY A 328 -2.38 4.13 -23.18
CA GLY A 328 -2.33 5.29 -24.06
C GLY A 328 -1.83 4.94 -25.46
N PRO A 329 -1.45 5.94 -26.28
CA PRO A 329 -0.85 5.68 -27.60
C PRO A 329 0.54 5.07 -27.48
N ARG A 330 0.96 4.32 -28.51
CA ARG A 330 2.30 3.72 -28.57
C ARG A 330 3.37 4.80 -28.65
N ILE A 331 4.47 4.62 -27.90
CA ILE A 331 5.65 5.47 -28.02
C ILE A 331 6.43 5.00 -29.26
N VAL A 332 6.56 5.88 -30.24
CA VAL A 332 7.21 5.61 -31.54
C VAL A 332 8.63 5.09 -31.30
N GLY A 333 9.02 4.05 -32.05
CA GLY A 333 10.34 3.43 -31.94
C GLY A 333 10.56 2.53 -30.72
N THR A 334 9.55 2.34 -29.87
CA THR A 334 9.70 1.51 -28.65
C THR A 334 8.59 0.45 -28.52
N ALA A 335 8.80 -0.49 -27.60
CA ALA A 335 7.79 -1.46 -27.17
C ALA A 335 6.74 -0.84 -26.22
N ALA A 336 7.01 0.34 -25.65
CA ALA A 336 6.20 0.93 -24.59
C ALA A 336 4.99 1.72 -25.11
N TYR A 337 3.92 1.73 -24.32
CA TYR A 337 2.78 2.62 -24.50
C TYR A 337 2.81 3.74 -23.47
N LYS A 338 2.35 4.94 -23.87
CA LYS A 338 2.17 6.05 -22.93
C LYS A 338 1.12 5.67 -21.89
N VAL A 339 1.33 6.10 -20.66
CA VAL A 339 0.36 5.94 -19.58
C VAL A 339 -0.75 6.98 -19.75
N LYS A 340 -2.02 6.56 -19.77
CA LYS A 340 -3.16 7.51 -19.73
C LYS A 340 -3.19 8.19 -18.36
N ARG A 341 -3.41 9.51 -18.35
CA ARG A 341 -3.66 10.25 -17.11
C ARG A 341 -4.90 9.69 -16.41
N VAL A 342 -4.81 9.54 -15.09
CA VAL A 342 -5.92 9.04 -14.27
C VAL A 342 -7.06 10.06 -14.34
N LYS A 343 -8.23 9.62 -14.78
CA LYS A 343 -9.44 10.44 -14.81
C LYS A 343 -10.43 9.87 -13.81
N LEU A 344 -11.09 10.76 -13.07
CA LEU A 344 -12.18 10.34 -12.21
C LEU A 344 -13.37 9.88 -13.06
N PRO A 345 -14.08 8.82 -12.63
CA PRO A 345 -15.28 8.38 -13.32
C PRO A 345 -16.29 9.53 -13.33
N VAL A 346 -16.73 9.89 -14.53
CA VAL A 346 -17.82 10.85 -14.69
C VAL A 346 -19.10 10.14 -14.28
N ASN A 347 -19.84 10.70 -13.32
CA ASN A 347 -21.15 10.18 -12.97
C ASN A 347 -22.09 10.40 -14.17
N MET A 348 -22.29 9.35 -14.97
CA MET A 348 -23.08 9.38 -16.19
C MET A 348 -24.54 9.75 -15.91
N THR A 349 -25.09 9.29 -14.78
CA THR A 349 -26.46 9.61 -14.34
C THR A 349 -26.67 11.11 -14.14
N ARG A 350 -25.67 11.82 -13.60
CA ARG A 350 -25.71 13.29 -13.49
C ARG A 350 -25.57 13.98 -14.83
N LYS A 351 -24.77 13.43 -15.76
CA LYS A 351 -24.64 13.96 -17.12
C LYS A 351 -25.95 13.84 -17.90
N TRP A 352 -26.63 12.69 -17.78
CA TRP A 352 -27.91 12.44 -18.45
C TRP A 352 -28.99 13.39 -17.95
N LYS A 353 -29.16 13.53 -16.62
CA LYS A 353 -30.08 14.53 -16.03
C LYS A 353 -29.79 15.95 -16.52
N LYS A 354 -28.52 16.36 -16.61
CA LYS A 354 -28.16 17.70 -17.12
C LYS A 354 -28.44 17.91 -18.61
N ARG A 355 -28.42 16.85 -19.43
CA ARG A 355 -28.78 16.94 -20.86
C ARG A 355 -30.27 17.13 -21.02
N ASN A 356 -31.09 16.32 -20.34
CA ASN A 356 -32.54 16.42 -20.44
C ASN A 356 -33.09 17.73 -19.83
N LEU A 357 -32.38 18.33 -18.87
CA LEU A 357 -32.69 19.67 -18.34
C LEU A 357 -32.28 20.84 -19.24
N LYS A 358 -31.57 20.58 -20.35
CA LYS A 358 -31.22 21.59 -21.38
C LYS A 358 -32.07 21.46 -22.65
N GLU A 359 -32.77 20.35 -22.81
CA GLU A 359 -33.66 20.07 -23.95
C GLU A 359 -35.12 20.45 -23.66
N ASN A 360 -35.44 20.72 -22.39
CA ASN A 360 -36.63 21.44 -21.92
C ASN A 360 -36.24 22.85 -21.49
#